data_AF-X1PBK7-F1
#
_entry.id   AF-X1PBK7-F1
#
_cell.length_a   1.000
_cell.length_b   1.000
_cell.length_c   1.000
_cell.angle_alpha   90.00
_cell.angle_beta   90.00
_cell.angle_gamma   90.00
#
_symmetry.space_group_name_H-M   'P 1'
#
loop_
_entity.id
_entity.type
_entity.pdbx_description
1 polymer ?
#
loop_
_entity_poly.entity_id
_entity_poly.type
_entity_poly.pdbx_seq_one_letter_code
_entity_poly.pdbx_strand_id
1 'polypeptide(L)'
;MTLVTEKQKIQMAAKRFSMLPKFDPSEGTTIFGPENEGYGNWVGGMDVVYDPDTKKFYMFYRIRYPLGKGRGRKCRIAESENGIDFKPIWEAKADDLNYSSCY
;
A
#
# COMPACT_ATOMS: atom_id res chain seq x y z
N MET A 1 -21.91 19.95 -30.11
CA MET A 1 -22.06 18.49 -29.88
C MET A 1 -21.29 17.79 -30.99
N THR A 2 -19.97 17.67 -30.82
CA THR A 2 -19.09 17.20 -31.92
C THR A 2 -18.85 15.71 -31.73
N LEU A 3 -19.39 14.92 -32.66
CA LEU A 3 -19.26 13.48 -32.72
C LEU A 3 -17.80 13.11 -32.98
N VAL A 4 -17.18 12.46 -32.00
CA VAL A 4 -15.85 11.86 -32.15
C VAL A 4 -15.98 10.64 -33.05
N THR A 5 -15.26 10.64 -34.17
CA THR A 5 -15.29 9.55 -35.18
C THR A 5 -14.52 8.32 -34.69
N GLU A 6 -14.89 7.12 -35.15
CA GLU A 6 -14.30 5.83 -34.72
C GLU A 6 -12.76 5.77 -34.84
N LYS A 7 -12.17 6.52 -35.78
CA LYS A 7 -10.71 6.62 -35.95
C LYS A 7 -9.99 7.19 -34.71
N GLN A 8 -10.65 8.05 -33.92
CA GLN A 8 -10.07 8.59 -32.68
C GLN A 8 -10.14 7.61 -31.50
N LYS A 9 -11.00 6.59 -31.55
CA LYS A 9 -11.06 5.54 -30.50
C LYS A 9 -9.87 4.58 -30.57
N ILE A 10 -9.31 4.37 -31.75
CA ILE A 10 -8.22 3.39 -31.99
C ILE A 10 -6.86 3.95 -31.57
N GLN A 11 -6.68 5.27 -31.54
CA GLN A 11 -5.37 5.90 -31.33
C GLN A 11 -4.96 6.07 -29.85
N MET A 12 -5.79 5.62 -28.91
CA MET A 12 -5.50 5.62 -27.46
C MET A 12 -5.33 4.21 -26.89
N ALA A 13 -4.97 3.23 -27.72
CA ALA A 13 -4.43 1.98 -27.21
C ALA A 13 -3.04 2.29 -26.63
N ALA A 14 -2.94 2.45 -25.30
CA ALA A 14 -1.67 2.63 -24.62
C ALA A 14 -0.68 1.58 -25.13
N LYS A 15 0.45 2.00 -25.71
CA LYS A 15 1.51 1.09 -26.15
C LYS A 15 1.99 0.30 -24.93
N ARG A 16 1.52 -0.94 -24.80
CA ARG A 16 1.95 -1.88 -23.76
C ARG A 16 3.11 -2.68 -24.34
N PHE A 17 4.33 -2.37 -23.87
CA PHE A 17 5.55 -3.02 -24.34
C PHE A 17 5.76 -4.41 -23.72
N SER A 18 5.00 -4.76 -22.69
CA SER A 18 4.95 -6.09 -22.09
C SER A 18 3.67 -6.25 -21.27
N MET A 19 3.37 -7.50 -20.88
CA MET A 19 2.47 -7.79 -19.77
C MET A 19 3.33 -8.20 -18.58
N LEU A 20 3.04 -7.65 -17.40
CA LEU A 20 3.62 -8.16 -16.17
C LEU A 20 3.24 -9.65 -16.02
N PRO A 21 4.13 -10.49 -15.48
CA PRO A 21 3.77 -11.84 -15.12
C PRO A 21 2.51 -11.85 -14.26
N LYS A 22 1.61 -12.80 -14.52
CA LYS A 22 0.49 -13.04 -13.60
C LYS A 22 1.07 -13.60 -12.31
N PHE A 23 0.67 -13.05 -11.17
CA PHE A 23 0.93 -13.63 -9.88
C PHE A 23 -0.33 -14.32 -9.36
N ASP A 24 -0.18 -15.42 -8.63
CA ASP A 24 -1.27 -16.04 -7.89
C ASP A 24 -1.35 -15.40 -6.49
N PRO A 25 -2.44 -14.68 -6.16
CA PRO A 25 -2.59 -14.08 -4.84
C PRO A 25 -2.60 -15.10 -3.70
N SER A 26 -2.97 -16.36 -3.96
CA SER A 26 -2.99 -17.43 -2.95
C SER A 26 -1.59 -17.89 -2.55
N GLU A 27 -0.59 -17.65 -3.40
CA GLU A 27 0.83 -17.86 -3.09
C GLU A 27 1.45 -16.67 -2.32
N GLY A 28 0.67 -15.61 -2.08
CA GLY A 28 1.12 -14.43 -1.37
C GLY A 28 1.43 -14.69 0.11
N THR A 29 2.47 -14.03 0.62
CA THR A 29 2.78 -14.03 2.05
C THR A 29 2.19 -12.79 2.71
N THR A 30 1.38 -12.98 3.75
CA THR A 30 0.87 -11.87 4.55
C THR A 30 1.97 -11.39 5.50
N ILE A 31 2.45 -10.16 5.29
CA ILE A 31 3.48 -9.54 6.14
C ILE A 31 2.88 -8.98 7.44
N PHE A 32 1.75 -8.28 7.33
CA PHE A 32 1.01 -7.74 8.47
C PHE A 32 -0.48 -7.97 8.31
N GLY A 33 -1.09 -8.57 9.33
CA GLY A 33 -2.54 -8.65 9.47
C GLY A 33 -3.13 -7.41 10.16
N PRO A 34 -4.46 -7.26 10.15
CA PRO A 34 -5.14 -6.24 10.96
C PRO A 34 -4.85 -6.43 12.46
N GLU A 35 -4.72 -5.33 13.20
CA GLU A 35 -4.54 -5.38 14.67
C GLU A 35 -5.76 -5.95 15.41
N ASN A 36 -6.95 -5.76 14.84
CA ASN A 36 -8.21 -6.22 15.40
C ASN A 36 -8.95 -7.06 14.37
N GLU A 37 -9.69 -8.06 14.85
CA GLU A 37 -10.59 -8.84 14.02
C GLU A 37 -11.82 -8.04 13.60
N GLY A 38 -12.55 -8.56 12.61
CA GLY A 38 -13.84 -8.02 12.19
C GLY A 38 -13.78 -7.03 11.01
N TYR A 39 -14.95 -6.83 10.42
CA TYR A 39 -15.11 -6.10 9.16
C TYR A 39 -14.59 -4.66 9.24
N GLY A 40 -13.75 -4.28 8.27
CA GLY A 40 -13.22 -2.93 8.13
C GLY A 40 -11.91 -2.67 8.85
N ASN A 41 -11.40 -3.63 9.65
CA ASN A 41 -10.02 -3.62 10.11
C ASN A 41 -9.10 -4.16 9.01
N TRP A 42 -8.07 -3.41 8.62
CA TRP A 42 -7.07 -3.88 7.65
C TRP A 42 -5.76 -3.12 7.79
N VAL A 43 -4.68 -3.73 7.29
CA VAL A 43 -3.36 -3.12 7.13
C VAL A 43 -3.04 -3.01 5.65
N GLY A 44 -2.51 -1.86 5.22
CA GLY A 44 -2.01 -1.72 3.86
C GLY A 44 -1.82 -0.27 3.43
N GLY A 45 -1.89 -0.05 2.11
CA GLY A 45 -1.40 1.19 1.51
C GLY A 45 0.09 1.34 1.74
N MET A 46 0.81 0.25 1.51
CA MET A 46 2.23 0.18 1.77
C MET A 46 3.03 0.88 0.69
N ASP A 47 4.15 1.46 1.11
CA ASP A 47 5.25 1.84 0.24
C ASP A 47 6.51 1.15 0.78
N VAL A 48 7.33 0.59 -0.11
CA VAL A 48 8.50 -0.22 0.25
C VAL A 48 9.70 0.25 -0.57
N VAL A 49 10.78 0.54 0.12
CA VAL A 49 12.06 0.91 -0.49
C VAL A 49 13.16 -0.03 0.01
N TYR A 50 14.12 -0.34 -0.85
CA TYR A 50 15.36 -1.01 -0.46
C TYR A 50 16.49 0.01 -0.38
N ASP A 51 17.16 0.06 0.76
CA ASP A 51 18.34 0.89 0.98
C ASP A 51 19.61 0.05 0.79
N PRO A 52 20.43 0.32 -0.24
CA PRO A 52 21.65 -0.44 -0.51
C PRO A 52 22.75 -0.22 0.55
N ASP A 53 22.74 0.89 1.29
CA ASP A 53 23.79 1.19 2.28
C ASP A 53 23.58 0.36 3.55
N THR A 54 22.34 0.31 4.05
CA THR A 54 21.97 -0.53 5.20
C THR A 54 21.63 -1.97 4.82
N LYS A 55 21.44 -2.25 3.51
CA LYS A 55 21.01 -3.53 2.94
C LYS A 55 19.66 -4.00 3.50
N LYS A 56 18.76 -3.07 3.78
CA LYS A 56 17.44 -3.34 4.36
C LYS A 56 16.31 -2.83 3.48
N PHE A 57 15.17 -3.50 3.59
CA PHE A 57 13.89 -3.00 3.13
C PHE A 57 13.25 -2.16 4.23
N TYR A 58 12.75 -1.00 3.89
CA TYR A 58 11.92 -0.17 4.76
C TYR A 58 10.52 -0.10 4.18
N MET A 59 9.53 -0.50 4.97
CA MET A 59 8.12 -0.48 4.60
C MET A 59 7.36 0.52 5.46
N PHE A 60 6.80 1.54 4.83
CA PHE A 60 5.73 2.34 5.40
C PHE A 60 4.40 1.62 5.20
N TYR A 61 3.55 1.58 6.22
CA TYR A 61 2.20 1.04 6.11
C TYR A 61 1.22 1.70 7.07
N ARG A 62 -0.07 1.56 6.78
CA ARG A 62 -1.14 2.17 7.55
C ARG A 62 -2.00 1.10 8.19
N ILE A 63 -2.47 1.41 9.39
CA ILE A 63 -3.45 0.61 10.13
C ILE A 63 -4.80 1.32 10.02
N ARG A 64 -5.81 0.57 9.62
CA ARG A 64 -7.13 1.09 9.31
C ARG A 64 -8.17 0.38 10.16
N TYR A 65 -9.05 1.20 10.74
CA TYR A 65 -10.20 0.76 11.51
C TYR A 65 -11.48 0.92 10.68
N PRO A 66 -12.59 0.29 11.09
CA PRO A 66 -13.85 0.33 10.36
C PRO A 66 -14.36 1.75 10.11
N LEU A 67 -15.15 1.93 9.05
CA LEU A 67 -15.77 3.21 8.70
C LEU A 67 -16.59 3.76 9.90
N GLY A 68 -16.49 5.08 10.14
CA GLY A 68 -17.13 5.74 11.28
C GLY A 68 -16.38 5.61 12.61
N LYS A 69 -15.31 4.79 12.69
CA LYS A 69 -14.40 4.70 13.86
C LYS A 69 -13.09 5.48 13.67
N GLY A 70 -12.99 6.25 12.57
CA GLY A 70 -11.80 7.00 12.16
C GLY A 70 -11.05 6.33 11.01
N ARG A 71 -10.50 7.12 10.06
CA ARG A 71 -9.70 6.63 8.93
C ARG A 71 -8.23 6.88 9.20
N GLY A 72 -7.37 5.88 8.93
CA GLY A 72 -5.91 6.03 8.86
C GLY A 72 -5.27 6.68 10.08
N ARG A 73 -5.73 6.34 11.28
CA ARG A 73 -5.25 6.97 12.52
C ARG A 73 -3.83 6.60 12.89
N LYS A 74 -3.28 5.53 12.33
CA LYS A 74 -1.96 5.03 12.72
C LYS A 74 -1.19 4.61 11.49
N CYS A 75 0.08 4.97 11.45
CA CYS A 75 1.04 4.49 10.48
C CYS A 75 2.29 3.97 11.19
N ARG A 76 3.03 3.13 10.48
CA ARG A 76 4.27 2.53 10.96
C ARG A 76 5.32 2.52 9.88
N ILE A 77 6.57 2.50 10.31
CA ILE A 77 7.70 2.10 9.48
C ILE A 77 8.24 0.80 10.07
N ALA A 78 8.46 -0.20 9.22
CA ALA A 78 9.11 -1.44 9.57
C ALA A 78 10.33 -1.69 8.69
N GLU A 79 11.33 -2.39 9.23
CA GLU A 79 12.51 -2.81 8.48
C GLU A 79 12.57 -4.33 8.31
N SER A 80 13.22 -4.79 7.25
CA SER A 80 13.48 -6.21 6.99
C SER A 80 14.81 -6.39 6.26
N GLU A 81 15.55 -7.47 6.55
CA GLU A 81 16.77 -7.84 5.82
C GLU A 81 16.47 -8.72 4.59
N ASN A 82 15.33 -9.42 4.58
CA ASN A 82 14.97 -10.40 3.54
C ASN A 82 13.71 -10.03 2.75
N GLY A 83 13.05 -8.92 3.10
CA GLY A 83 11.83 -8.45 2.44
C GLY A 83 10.57 -9.27 2.77
N ILE A 84 10.63 -10.13 3.78
CA ILE A 84 9.51 -10.98 4.24
C ILE A 84 9.28 -10.76 5.75
N ASP A 85 10.34 -10.84 6.54
CA ASP A 85 10.27 -10.69 7.99
C ASP A 85 10.46 -9.22 8.37
N PHE A 86 9.36 -8.48 8.49
CA PHE A 86 9.37 -7.06 8.84
C PHE A 86 9.19 -6.82 10.34
N LYS A 87 10.00 -5.93 10.91
CA LYS A 87 9.92 -5.49 12.31
C LYS A 87 9.59 -4.00 12.39
N PRO A 88 8.51 -3.58 13.06
CA PRO A 88 8.20 -2.17 13.27
C PRO A 88 9.33 -1.47 14.06
N ILE A 89 9.79 -0.34 13.54
CA ILE A 89 10.83 0.50 14.18
C ILE A 89 10.30 1.90 14.53
N TRP A 90 9.13 2.26 14.02
CA TRP A 90 8.47 3.53 14.32
C TRP A 90 6.95 3.42 14.16
N GLU A 91 6.23 4.18 14.97
CA GLU A 91 4.77 4.33 14.92
C GLU A 91 4.40 5.79 15.19
N ALA A 92 3.37 6.29 14.51
CA ALA A 92 2.69 7.52 14.91
C ALA A 92 1.19 7.41 14.73
N LYS A 93 0.46 8.20 15.53
CA LYS A 93 -0.95 8.46 15.30
C LYS A 93 -1.13 9.77 14.53
N ALA A 94 -2.19 9.84 13.72
CA ALA A 94 -2.55 11.06 13.02
C ALA A 94 -2.73 12.24 13.99
N ASP A 95 -3.30 11.97 15.16
CA ASP A 95 -3.46 12.92 16.26
C ASP A 95 -2.12 13.46 16.76
N ASP A 96 -1.07 12.62 16.86
CA ASP A 96 0.28 13.03 17.28
C ASP A 96 0.92 13.97 16.25
N LEU A 97 0.49 13.87 14.99
CA LEU A 97 0.99 14.67 13.88
C LEU A 97 0.10 15.90 13.58
N ASN A 98 -0.97 16.12 14.34
CA ASN A 98 -2.00 17.13 14.09
C ASN A 98 -2.68 17.02 12.71
N TYR A 99 -2.85 15.79 12.22
CA TYR A 99 -3.58 15.49 10.97
C TYR A 99 -4.81 14.64 11.22
N SER A 100 -5.74 14.64 10.26
CA SER A 100 -6.96 13.83 10.31
C SER A 100 -6.74 12.36 9.91
N SER A 101 -5.60 12.05 9.28
CA SER A 101 -5.16 10.70 8.90
C SER A 101 -3.68 10.73 8.53
N CYS A 102 -2.98 9.62 8.72
CA CYS A 102 -1.63 9.40 8.21
C CYS A 102 -1.70 9.15 6.69
N TYR A 103 -1.29 10.15 5.90
CA TYR A 103 -1.07 10.09 4.45
C TYR A 103 0.27 10.73 4.11
#